data_AF-A0A3M2LQU4-F1
#
_entry.id   AF-A0A3M2LQU4-F1
#
_cell.length_a   1.000
_cell.length_b   1.000
_cell.length_c   1.000
_cell.angle_alpha   90.00
_cell.angle_beta   90.00
_cell.angle_gamma   90.00
#
_symmetry.space_group_name_H-M   'P 1'
#
loop_
_entity.id
_entity.type
_entity.pdbx_description
1 polymer ?
#
loop_
_entity_poly.entity_id
_entity_poly.type
_entity_poly.pdbx_seq_one_letter_code
_entity_poly.pdbx_strand_id
1 'polypeptide(L)'
;MRVLGSGGARLRRVGVMAVAALAVAGLSGCGAMQRISEGAYRNAVADGATADLHGKGVRLQKRPVCTTPPSGTFNELWITCTARTTTGDPVEINGTVSSADTSAPHERYQVTVGGRLLIDRDCLGTGCRRPT
;
A
#
# COMPACT_ATOMS: atom_id res chain seq x y z
N MET A 1 -3.75 -49.37 -53.23
CA MET A 1 -3.11 -50.66 -52.88
C MET A 1 -1.91 -50.38 -52.00
N ARG A 2 -1.73 -51.17 -50.92
CA ARG A 2 -0.61 -51.22 -49.94
C ARG A 2 -0.62 -50.07 -48.89
N VAL A 3 -0.53 -50.27 -47.57
CA VAL A 3 -0.27 -51.45 -46.70
C VAL A 3 -1.09 -51.30 -45.41
N LEU A 4 -1.50 -52.45 -44.87
CA LEU A 4 -2.20 -52.67 -43.60
C LEU A 4 -1.44 -52.11 -42.38
N GLY A 5 -2.21 -51.62 -41.40
CA GLY A 5 -1.74 -51.33 -40.04
C GLY A 5 -2.80 -51.76 -39.03
N SER A 6 -2.66 -53.00 -38.57
CA SER A 6 -3.46 -53.70 -37.56
C SER A 6 -3.48 -52.99 -36.20
N GLY A 7 -4.58 -53.14 -35.46
CA GLY A 7 -4.55 -52.82 -34.03
C GLY A 7 -5.91 -52.52 -33.42
N GLY A 8 -6.82 -53.49 -33.44
CA GLY A 8 -8.03 -53.44 -32.65
C GLY A 8 -7.70 -53.65 -31.17
N ALA A 9 -7.95 -52.65 -30.34
CA ALA A 9 -8.20 -52.81 -28.92
C ALA A 9 -9.40 -51.94 -28.54
N ARG A 10 -10.60 -52.53 -28.62
CA ARG A 10 -11.77 -52.00 -27.92
C ARG A 10 -11.59 -52.41 -26.46
N LEU A 11 -11.42 -51.44 -25.56
CA LEU A 11 -11.89 -51.61 -24.19
C LEU A 11 -12.38 -50.27 -23.62
N ARG A 12 -13.71 -50.23 -23.50
CA ARG A 12 -14.55 -49.54 -22.51
C ARG A 12 -14.09 -48.16 -22.01
N ARG A 13 -14.91 -47.16 -22.35
CA ARG A 13 -15.06 -45.89 -21.64
C ARG A 13 -15.13 -46.13 -20.12
N VAL A 14 -14.13 -45.64 -19.40
CA VAL A 14 -14.24 -45.30 -17.98
C VAL A 14 -13.77 -43.86 -17.90
N GLY A 15 -14.68 -42.96 -17.55
CA GLY A 15 -14.39 -41.56 -17.35
C GLY A 15 -13.60 -41.33 -16.07
N VAL A 16 -13.41 -40.05 -15.78
CA VAL A 16 -12.82 -39.44 -14.57
C VAL A 16 -11.36 -39.00 -14.76
N MET A 17 -11.25 -37.69 -15.05
CA MET A 17 -10.39 -36.71 -14.38
C MET A 17 -8.95 -37.12 -14.03
N ALA A 18 -7.99 -36.48 -14.69
CA ALA A 18 -6.67 -36.22 -14.11
C ALA A 18 -6.21 -34.80 -14.49
N VAL A 19 -6.88 -33.80 -13.92
CA VAL A 19 -6.32 -32.46 -13.76
C VAL A 19 -6.02 -32.30 -12.27
N ALA A 20 -4.78 -32.55 -11.89
CA ALA A 20 -4.22 -32.16 -10.59
C ALA A 20 -2.71 -32.45 -10.62
N ALA A 21 -1.82 -31.62 -10.11
CA ALA A 21 -1.88 -30.24 -9.66
C ALA A 21 -0.39 -29.87 -9.49
N LEU A 22 0.09 -28.85 -10.20
CA LEU A 22 1.40 -28.27 -9.89
C LEU A 22 1.23 -27.46 -8.60
N ALA A 23 1.34 -28.14 -7.46
CA ALA A 23 1.46 -27.51 -6.16
C ALA A 23 2.87 -26.92 -6.04
N VAL A 24 3.08 -25.73 -6.60
CA VAL A 24 4.23 -24.91 -6.23
C VAL A 24 3.91 -24.33 -4.86
N ALA A 25 4.53 -24.94 -3.85
CA ALA A 25 4.43 -24.61 -2.44
C ALA A 25 4.55 -23.09 -2.21
N GLY A 26 3.45 -22.49 -1.77
CA GLY A 26 3.42 -21.10 -1.33
C GLY A 26 4.12 -20.95 0.01
N LEU A 27 5.35 -20.45 0.01
CA LEU A 27 6.06 -19.99 1.21
C LEU A 27 7.08 -18.90 0.84
N SER A 28 6.65 -17.79 0.24
CA SER A 28 7.52 -16.59 0.08
C SER A 28 6.79 -15.25 -0.11
N GLY A 29 5.45 -15.24 -0.25
CA GLY A 29 4.75 -14.12 -0.88
C GLY A 29 4.38 -12.93 0.02
N CYS A 30 4.02 -13.13 1.29
CA CYS A 30 3.42 -12.05 2.07
C CYS A 30 4.42 -10.97 2.48
N GLY A 31 5.64 -11.33 2.88
CA GLY A 31 6.60 -10.34 3.43
C GLY A 31 7.04 -9.30 2.40
N ALA A 32 7.34 -9.71 1.17
CA ALA A 32 7.77 -8.79 0.12
C ALA A 32 6.63 -7.88 -0.34
N MET A 33 5.41 -8.41 -0.48
CA MET A 33 4.24 -7.63 -0.89
C MET A 33 3.82 -6.63 0.19
N GLN A 34 3.88 -7.01 1.47
CA GLN A 34 3.63 -6.11 2.60
C GLN A 34 4.69 -4.97 2.65
N ARG A 35 5.98 -5.29 2.45
CA ARG A 35 7.07 -4.29 2.43
C ARG A 35 6.91 -3.30 1.27
N ILE A 36 6.49 -3.79 0.10
CA ILE A 36 6.20 -2.94 -1.07
C ILE A 36 4.99 -2.05 -0.78
N SER A 37 3.94 -2.59 -0.15
CA SER A 37 2.77 -1.82 0.28
C SER A 37 3.12 -0.73 1.30
N GLU A 38 3.98 -1.05 2.27
CA GLU A 38 4.48 -0.11 3.29
C GLU A 38 5.36 0.99 2.65
N GLY A 39 6.24 0.62 1.72
CA GLY A 39 7.05 1.57 0.95
C GLY A 39 6.21 2.49 0.08
N ALA A 40 5.21 1.94 -0.62
CA ALA A 40 4.27 2.71 -1.42
C ALA A 40 3.46 3.68 -0.55
N TYR A 41 2.97 3.21 0.59
CA TYR A 41 2.23 4.03 1.55
C TYR A 41 3.08 5.21 2.08
N ARG A 42 4.32 4.94 2.52
CA ARG A 42 5.26 6.01 2.92
C ARG A 42 5.49 7.04 1.83
N ASN A 43 5.65 6.59 0.59
CA ASN A 43 5.84 7.49 -0.55
C ASN A 43 4.59 8.35 -0.79
N ALA A 44 3.40 7.73 -0.78
CA ALA A 44 2.14 8.42 -0.98
C ALA A 44 1.90 9.51 0.10
N VAL A 45 2.16 9.20 1.37
CA VAL A 45 2.03 10.16 2.47
C VAL A 45 3.04 11.30 2.33
N ALA A 46 4.31 11.00 2.01
CA ALA A 46 5.34 12.03 1.81
C ALA A 46 4.97 12.99 0.65
N ASP A 47 4.52 12.45 -0.48
CA ASP A 47 4.19 13.24 -1.67
C ASP A 47 2.89 14.02 -1.48
N GLY A 48 1.87 13.39 -0.87
CA GLY A 48 0.61 14.03 -0.51
C GLY A 48 0.79 15.20 0.46
N ALA A 49 1.51 14.98 1.56
CA ALA A 49 1.81 16.05 2.52
C ALA A 49 2.62 17.18 1.89
N THR A 50 3.58 16.86 1.00
CA THR A 50 4.35 17.87 0.26
C THR A 50 3.44 18.74 -0.60
N ALA A 51 2.50 18.13 -1.33
CA ALA A 51 1.55 18.85 -2.17
C ALA A 51 0.61 19.75 -1.34
N ASP A 52 0.12 19.27 -0.20
CA ASP A 52 -0.78 20.04 0.65
C ASP A 52 -0.11 21.22 1.34
N LEU A 53 1.11 20.99 1.86
CA LEU A 53 1.93 22.05 2.44
C LEU A 53 2.26 23.12 1.40
N HIS A 54 2.62 22.69 0.18
CA HIS A 54 2.84 23.59 -0.94
C HIS A 54 1.59 24.44 -1.25
N GLY A 55 0.41 23.81 -1.31
CA GLY A 55 -0.87 24.50 -1.50
C GLY A 55 -1.21 25.49 -0.37
N LYS A 56 -0.63 25.33 0.81
CA LYS A 56 -0.71 26.25 1.96
C LYS A 56 0.43 27.28 2.02
N GLY A 57 1.28 27.34 1.01
CA GLY A 57 2.41 28.27 0.94
C GLY A 57 3.65 27.83 1.73
N VAL A 58 3.67 26.61 2.26
CA VAL A 58 4.81 26.05 2.98
C VAL A 58 5.71 25.28 2.01
N ARG A 59 6.96 25.71 1.87
CA ARG A 59 7.97 25.03 1.03
C ARG A 59 8.89 24.18 1.89
N LEU A 60 9.09 22.93 1.50
CA LEU A 60 10.03 22.02 2.17
C LEU A 60 11.41 22.07 1.51
N GLN A 61 12.47 21.90 2.31
CA GLN A 61 13.84 21.80 1.80
C GLN A 61 14.05 20.52 1.00
N LYS A 62 13.46 19.43 1.48
CA LYS A 62 13.57 18.08 0.93
C LYS A 62 12.24 17.36 1.17
N ARG A 63 12.05 16.28 0.44
CA ARG A 63 10.94 15.35 0.63
C ARG A 63 10.93 14.81 2.06
N PRO A 64 9.75 14.68 2.72
CA PRO A 64 9.67 14.11 4.06
C PRO A 64 10.25 12.70 4.14
N VAL A 65 10.90 12.40 5.26
CA VAL A 65 11.38 11.06 5.59
C VAL A 65 10.33 10.40 6.46
N CYS A 66 9.76 9.29 5.99
CA CYS A 66 8.67 8.58 6.65
C CYS A 66 9.12 7.25 7.25
N THR A 67 8.56 6.91 8.40
CA THR A 67 8.68 5.62 9.07
C THR A 67 7.30 5.12 9.48
N THR A 68 7.14 3.81 9.43
CA THR A 68 5.91 3.08 9.78
C THR A 68 6.28 2.14 10.92
N PRO A 69 6.21 2.60 12.17
CA PRO A 69 6.57 1.76 13.31
C PRO A 69 5.70 0.51 13.34
N PRO A 70 6.21 -0.62 13.87
CA PRO A 70 5.42 -1.83 14.00
C PRO A 70 4.16 -1.54 14.83
N SER A 71 2.99 -1.75 14.25
CA SER A 71 1.74 -1.76 15.00
C SER A 71 1.57 -3.13 15.65
N GLY A 72 1.09 -3.15 16.90
CA GLY A 72 0.82 -4.40 17.63
C GLY A 72 -0.38 -5.17 17.10
N THR A 73 -1.10 -4.62 16.12
CA THR A 73 -2.34 -5.17 15.55
C THR A 73 -2.30 -5.02 14.02
N PHE A 74 -2.85 -6.00 13.31
CA PHE A 74 -2.91 -5.98 11.85
C PHE A 74 -3.89 -4.93 11.29
N ASN A 75 -4.76 -4.39 12.15
CA ASN A 75 -5.88 -3.52 11.74
C ASN A 75 -5.61 -2.03 11.99
N GLU A 76 -4.47 -1.71 12.59
CA GLU A 76 -4.04 -0.34 12.82
C GLU A 76 -2.64 -0.13 12.23
N LEU A 77 -2.42 0.99 11.57
CA LEU A 77 -1.12 1.38 11.03
C LEU A 77 -0.81 2.80 11.46
N TRP A 78 0.43 3.02 11.86
CA TRP A 78 0.95 4.33 12.24
C TRP A 78 2.00 4.74 11.23
N ILE A 79 2.03 6.01 10.88
CA ILE A 79 3.09 6.61 10.08
C ILE A 79 3.53 7.92 10.70
N THR A 80 4.83 8.11 10.77
CA THR A 80 5.44 9.38 11.17
C THR A 80 6.38 9.81 10.06
N CYS A 81 6.23 11.04 9.59
CA CYS A 81 7.20 11.66 8.69
C CYS A 81 7.74 12.95 9.28
N THR A 82 9.01 13.23 8.98
CA THR A 82 9.67 14.47 9.39
C THR A 82 10.27 15.18 8.18
N ALA A 83 10.24 16.51 8.20
CA ALA A 83 10.88 17.36 7.21
C ALA A 83 11.28 18.70 7.85
N ARG A 84 11.85 19.59 7.01
CA ARG A 84 12.10 20.99 7.37
C ARG A 84 11.59 21.90 6.27
N THR A 85 11.03 23.04 6.65
CA THR A 85 10.70 24.11 5.70
C THR A 85 11.97 24.78 5.19
N THR A 86 11.90 25.49 4.06
CA THR A 86 13.01 26.30 3.55
C THR A 86 13.44 27.40 4.52
N THR A 87 12.56 27.81 5.46
CA THR A 87 12.87 28.74 6.56
C THR A 87 13.50 28.06 7.78
N GLY A 88 13.56 26.73 7.80
CA GLY A 88 14.21 25.94 8.85
C GLY A 88 13.26 25.33 9.89
N ASP A 89 11.97 25.69 9.84
CA ASP A 89 10.95 25.22 10.76
C ASP A 89 10.78 23.70 10.66
N PRO A 90 10.68 22.98 11.79
CA PRO A 90 10.40 21.56 11.78
C PRO A 90 9.00 21.30 11.23
N VAL A 91 8.88 20.21 10.47
CA VAL A 91 7.60 19.70 9.99
C VAL A 91 7.44 18.28 10.48
N GLU A 92 6.32 17.99 11.14
CA GLU A 92 5.95 16.66 11.60
C GLU A 92 4.62 16.26 10.98
N ILE A 93 4.56 15.05 10.46
CA ILE A 93 3.38 14.46 9.84
C ILE A 93 3.11 13.17 10.60
N ASN A 94 1.95 13.09 11.25
CA ASN A 94 1.50 11.88 11.94
C ASN A 94 0.24 11.39 11.27
N GLY A 95 0.23 10.11 10.90
CA GLY A 95 -0.91 9.45 10.28
C GLY A 95 -1.30 8.19 11.03
N THR A 96 -2.60 7.97 11.18
CA THR A 96 -3.16 6.70 11.63
C THR A 96 -4.09 6.16 10.56
N VAL A 97 -4.05 4.84 10.39
CA VAL A 97 -5.01 4.09 9.59
C VAL A 97 -5.64 3.05 10.50
N SER A 98 -6.96 3.03 10.59
CA SER A 98 -7.70 1.96 11.26
C SER A 98 -8.57 1.20 10.25
N SER A 99 -8.96 -0.03 10.61
CA SER A 99 -9.68 -0.94 9.71
C SER A 99 -8.91 -1.18 8.40
N ALA A 100 -7.57 -1.25 8.49
CA ALA A 100 -6.66 -1.38 7.34
C ALA A 100 -6.84 -2.70 6.56
N ASP A 101 -7.49 -3.70 7.16
CA ASP A 101 -7.84 -4.99 6.58
C ASP A 101 -9.18 -4.98 5.81
N THR A 102 -9.89 -3.85 5.81
CA THR A 102 -11.21 -3.72 5.16
C THR A 102 -11.14 -2.99 3.83
N SER A 103 -12.22 -3.05 3.05
CA SER A 103 -12.37 -2.27 1.80
C SER A 103 -12.53 -0.76 2.01
N ALA A 104 -12.70 -0.31 3.25
CA ALA A 104 -12.94 1.08 3.61
C ALA A 104 -12.08 1.47 4.83
N PRO A 105 -10.75 1.58 4.67
CA PRO A 105 -9.86 2.01 5.74
C PRO A 105 -10.19 3.44 6.18
N HIS A 106 -10.04 3.70 7.46
CA HIS A 106 -10.21 5.02 8.04
C HIS A 106 -8.84 5.64 8.27
N GLU A 107 -8.54 6.71 7.54
CA GLU A 107 -7.28 7.43 7.65
C GLU A 107 -7.47 8.72 8.44
N ARG A 108 -6.43 9.15 9.16
CA ARG A 108 -6.35 10.48 9.78
C ARG A 108 -4.92 10.97 9.75
N TYR A 109 -4.70 12.19 9.29
CA TYR A 109 -3.40 12.83 9.18
C TYR A 109 -3.40 14.18 9.87
N GLN A 110 -2.37 14.39 10.69
CA GLN A 110 -2.05 15.66 11.33
C GLN A 110 -0.69 16.13 10.84
N VAL A 111 -0.61 17.39 10.39
CA VAL A 111 0.65 18.01 9.96
C VAL A 111 0.89 19.28 10.74
N THR A 112 2.03 19.35 11.42
CA THR A 112 2.49 20.53 12.14
C THR A 112 3.68 21.18 11.43
N VAL A 113 3.78 22.50 11.52
CA VAL A 113 4.92 23.29 11.05
C VAL A 113 5.32 24.25 12.17
N GLY A 114 6.56 24.16 12.65
CA GLY A 114 7.01 24.93 13.81
C GLY A 114 6.16 24.66 15.06
N GLY A 115 5.65 23.43 15.20
CA GLY A 115 4.74 23.04 16.29
C GLY A 115 3.28 23.48 16.14
N ARG A 116 2.91 24.18 15.06
CA ARG A 116 1.53 24.62 14.79
C ARG A 116 0.83 23.67 13.84
N LEU A 117 -0.35 23.17 14.22
CA LEU A 117 -1.19 22.33 13.38
C LEU A 117 -1.71 23.11 12.16
N LEU A 118 -1.45 22.60 10.95
CA LEU A 118 -1.88 23.21 9.68
C LEU A 118 -2.83 22.34 8.86
N ILE A 119 -2.74 21.02 9.01
CA ILE A 119 -3.59 20.03 8.34
C ILE A 119 -4.06 19.06 9.41
N ASP A 120 -5.36 18.80 9.43
CA ASP A 120 -5.98 17.77 10.25
C ASP A 120 -7.21 17.22 9.52
N ARG A 121 -7.06 16.08 8.85
CA ARG A 121 -8.09 15.49 7.96
C ARG A 121 -7.80 14.03 7.62
N ASP A 122 -8.72 13.39 6.93
CA ASP A 122 -8.74 11.96 6.60
C ASP A 122 -8.09 11.58 5.26
N CYS A 123 -7.34 12.50 4.64
CA CYS A 123 -6.67 12.23 3.37
C CYS A 123 -5.48 13.19 3.17
N LEU A 124 -4.56 12.88 2.24
CA LEU A 124 -3.50 13.80 1.79
C LEU A 124 -3.41 13.88 0.25
N GLY A 125 -2.88 15.01 -0.24
CA GLY A 125 -2.59 15.24 -1.65
C GLY A 125 -3.80 15.60 -2.51
N THR A 126 -3.61 15.54 -3.83
CA THR A 126 -4.56 16.04 -4.83
C THR A 126 -5.86 15.24 -4.93
N GLY A 127 -5.87 13.99 -4.43
CA GLY A 127 -7.06 13.15 -4.34
C GLY A 127 -8.05 13.59 -3.26
N CYS A 128 -7.63 14.46 -2.35
CA CYS A 128 -8.49 15.03 -1.31
C CYS A 128 -9.52 15.99 -1.89
N ARG A 129 -10.71 15.48 -2.19
CA ARG A 129 -11.89 16.34 -2.37
C ARG A 129 -12.30 16.87 -1.00
N ARG A 130 -12.48 18.18 -0.88
CA ARG A 130 -13.17 18.76 0.27
C ARG A 130 -14.59 18.18 0.30
N PRO A 131 -15.13 17.81 1.47
CA PRO A 131 -16.57 17.70 1.63
C PRO A 131 -17.18 19.03 1.16
N THR A 132 -18.07 18.96 0.18
CA THR A 132 -18.92 20.08 -0.23
C THR A 132 -19.90 20.43 0.88
#